data_AF-A0A3E4WA96-F1
#
_entry.id   AF-A0A3E4WA96-F1
#
_cell.length_a   1.000
_cell.length_b   1.000
_cell.length_c   1.000
_cell.angle_alpha   90.00
_cell.angle_beta   90.00
_cell.angle_gamma   90.00
#
_symmetry.space_group_name_H-M   'P 1'
#
loop_
_entity.id
_entity.type
_entity.pdbx_description
1 polymer ?
#
loop_
_entity_poly.entity_id
_entity_poly.type
_entity_poly.pdbx_seq_one_letter_code
_entity_poly.pdbx_strand_id
1 'polypeptide(L)'
;MSILDYLAYSETVNNINVLPPRVYALDSYIESLDRGVIYVQRCVKYVHVISLGKNKYQFYFTDILYINNDKLKKQEDLLRRISYRYNGIIISITKDNEILSIHNMADIRFQWERIKSILELDYSGGEISWFLEQMTNHMNSPECIMRE
;
A
#
# COMPACT_ATOMS: atom_id res chain seq x y z
N MET A 1 5.88 6.88 17.02
CA MET A 1 5.76 7.26 15.60
C MET A 1 4.89 6.19 14.96
N SER A 2 3.62 6.53 14.73
CA SER A 2 2.58 5.62 14.27
C SER A 2 2.71 5.38 12.76
N ILE A 3 2.05 4.35 12.22
CA ILE A 3 2.07 4.10 10.78
C ILE A 3 1.37 5.21 9.98
N LEU A 4 0.47 5.97 10.63
CA LEU A 4 -0.11 7.20 10.07
C LEU A 4 0.95 8.29 9.90
N ASP A 5 1.94 8.36 10.80
CA ASP A 5 3.06 9.32 10.70
C ASP A 5 4.03 8.96 9.57
N TYR A 6 4.21 7.66 9.26
CA TYR A 6 5.02 7.20 8.12
C TYR A 6 4.32 7.40 6.78
N LEU A 7 3.00 7.23 6.74
CA LEU A 7 2.17 7.54 5.57
C LEU A 7 2.10 9.06 5.34
N ALA A 8 2.07 9.88 6.40
CA ALA A 8 2.07 11.34 6.29
C ALA A 8 3.41 11.95 5.83
N TYR A 9 4.55 11.26 6.06
CA TYR A 9 5.88 11.80 5.72
C TYR A 9 6.35 11.44 4.29
N SER A 10 5.71 10.48 3.62
CA SER A 10 6.07 10.05 2.25
C SER A 10 5.09 10.47 1.15
N GLU A 11 3.92 11.02 1.49
CA GLU A 11 2.92 11.47 0.52
C GLU A 11 2.59 12.96 0.72
N THR A 12 3.33 13.83 0.02
CA THR A 12 2.81 15.19 -0.23
C THR A 12 1.71 15.07 -1.27
N VAL A 13 0.47 14.91 -0.79
CA VAL A 13 -0.75 14.83 -1.62
C VAL A 13 -0.99 16.18 -2.30
N ASN A 14 -0.40 16.35 -3.49
CA ASN A 14 -0.59 17.53 -4.33
C ASN A 14 -1.59 17.19 -5.45
N ASN A 15 -2.86 17.54 -5.23
CA ASN A 15 -3.98 17.55 -6.19
C ASN A 15 -4.82 16.26 -6.31
N ILE A 16 -6.05 16.34 -5.77
CA ILE A 16 -7.12 15.35 -5.94
C ILE A 16 -7.95 15.76 -7.16
N ASN A 17 -7.65 15.22 -8.34
CA ASN A 17 -8.54 15.35 -9.52
C ASN A 17 -9.53 14.18 -9.53
N VAL A 18 -10.84 14.48 -9.55
CA VAL A 18 -11.94 13.51 -9.43
C VAL A 18 -12.54 13.17 -10.80
N LEU A 19 -12.48 11.91 -11.21
CA LEU A 19 -13.28 11.34 -12.31
C LEU A 19 -14.11 10.17 -11.76
N PRO A 20 -15.28 9.81 -12.33
CA PRO A 20 -16.02 8.59 -11.97
C PRO A 20 -15.60 7.42 -12.88
N PRO A 21 -15.32 6.20 -12.36
CA PRO A 21 -15.32 5.76 -10.95
C PRO A 21 -14.30 6.53 -10.11
N ARG A 22 -14.53 6.71 -8.80
CA ARG A 22 -13.63 7.47 -7.91
C ARG A 22 -12.25 6.81 -7.89
N VAL A 23 -11.39 7.28 -8.79
CA VAL A 23 -9.99 6.89 -8.89
C VAL A 23 -9.18 7.96 -8.17
N TYR A 24 -8.41 7.52 -7.18
CA TYR A 24 -7.45 8.36 -6.49
C TYR A 24 -6.06 7.99 -7.00
N ALA A 25 -5.23 9.00 -7.25
CA ALA A 25 -3.81 8.81 -7.53
C ALA A 25 -3.03 9.08 -6.24
N LEU A 26 -2.22 8.11 -5.83
CA LEU A 26 -1.26 8.24 -4.75
C LEU A 26 0.12 8.42 -5.38
N ASP A 27 0.68 9.60 -5.21
CA ASP A 27 2.00 9.96 -5.68
C ASP A 27 3.05 9.63 -4.63
N SER A 28 4.05 8.84 -5.01
CA SER A 28 5.15 8.41 -4.12
C SER A 28 6.49 8.48 -4.86
N TYR A 29 7.59 8.45 -4.11
CA TYR A 29 8.95 8.46 -4.65
C TYR A 29 9.76 7.29 -4.09
N ILE A 30 10.52 6.64 -4.96
CA ILE A 30 11.53 5.64 -4.60
C ILE A 30 12.89 6.31 -4.70
N GLU A 31 13.68 6.16 -3.65
CA GLU A 31 15.07 6.61 -3.64
C GLU A 31 15.99 5.42 -3.40
N SER A 32 17.11 5.36 -4.12
CA SER A 32 18.18 4.39 -3.87
C SER A 32 19.53 5.04 -4.05
N LEU A 33 20.46 4.72 -3.16
CA LEU A 33 21.86 5.12 -3.25
C LEU A 33 22.69 3.95 -3.78
N ASP A 34 23.30 4.11 -4.95
CA ASP A 34 24.26 3.13 -5.49
C ASP A 34 25.54 3.85 -5.91
N ARG A 35 26.66 3.44 -5.31
CA ARG A 35 28.02 4.00 -5.53
C ARG A 35 28.10 5.53 -5.46
N GLY A 36 27.40 6.13 -4.50
CA GLY A 36 27.39 7.58 -4.28
C GLY A 36 26.46 8.36 -5.22
N VAL A 37 25.71 7.67 -6.08
CA VAL A 37 24.69 8.27 -6.95
C VAL A 37 23.31 7.95 -6.38
N ILE A 38 22.48 9.00 -6.22
CA ILE A 38 21.09 8.86 -5.80
C ILE A 38 20.22 8.70 -7.05
N TYR A 39 19.43 7.64 -7.09
CA TYR A 39 18.41 7.40 -8.08
C TYR A 39 17.06 7.68 -7.46
N VAL A 40 16.31 8.61 -8.04
CA VAL A 40 14.95 8.96 -7.59
C VAL A 40 13.97 8.61 -8.69
N GLN A 41 12.83 8.04 -8.31
CA GLN A 41 11.78 7.70 -9.25
C GLN A 41 10.39 7.95 -8.68
N ARG A 42 9.59 8.71 -9.44
CA ARG A 42 8.18 8.92 -9.14
C ARG A 42 7.37 7.68 -9.49
N CYS A 43 6.48 7.33 -8.57
CA CYS A 43 5.59 6.18 -8.65
C CYS A 43 4.17 6.65 -8.37
N VAL A 44 3.27 6.44 -9.33
CA VAL A 44 1.86 6.82 -9.17
C VAL A 44 1.03 5.57 -9.03
N LYS A 45 0.39 5.38 -7.88
CA LYS A 45 -0.50 4.24 -7.61
C LYS A 45 -1.95 4.67 -7.72
N TYR A 46 -2.75 3.93 -8.46
CA TYR A 46 -4.18 4.22 -8.59
C TYR A 46 -5.01 3.40 -7.60
N VAL A 47 -6.01 4.05 -7.00
CA VAL A 47 -6.93 3.44 -6.05
C VAL A 47 -8.36 3.65 -6.53
N HIS A 48 -9.00 2.56 -6.91
CA HIS A 48 -10.39 2.55 -7.31
C HIS A 48 -11.27 2.31 -6.09
N VAL A 49 -12.24 3.20 -5.88
CA VAL A 49 -13.17 3.09 -4.76
C VAL A 49 -14.57 2.81 -5.26
N ILE A 50 -15.12 1.69 -4.79
CA ILE A 50 -16.48 1.25 -5.08
C ILE A 50 -17.33 1.44 -3.82
N SER A 51 -18.47 2.11 -3.93
CA SER A 51 -19.43 2.17 -2.83
C SER A 51 -20.25 0.88 -2.81
N LEU A 52 -20.33 0.26 -1.63
CA LEU A 52 -21.18 -0.89 -1.36
C LEU A 52 -22.51 -0.49 -0.66
N GLY A 53 -22.76 0.81 -0.51
CA GLY A 53 -23.91 1.37 0.23
C GLY A 53 -23.68 1.47 1.74
N LYS A 54 -24.54 2.21 2.46
CA LYS A 54 -24.50 2.36 3.93
C LYS A 54 -23.11 2.71 4.49
N ASN A 55 -22.39 3.63 3.84
CA ASN A 55 -21.02 4.05 4.18
C ASN A 55 -19.95 2.94 4.12
N LYS A 56 -20.24 1.82 3.43
CA LYS A 56 -19.25 0.79 3.11
C LYS A 56 -18.60 1.06 1.76
N TYR A 57 -17.30 0.87 1.71
CA TYR A 57 -16.49 1.11 0.52
C TYR A 57 -15.48 -0.02 0.35
N GLN A 58 -15.26 -0.40 -0.90
CA GLN A 58 -14.24 -1.34 -1.28
C GLN A 58 -13.15 -0.63 -2.10
N PHE A 59 -11.90 -0.88 -1.73
CA PHE A 59 -10.74 -0.25 -2.34
C PHE A 59 -9.97 -1.29 -3.14
N TYR A 60 -9.74 -0.99 -4.42
CA TYR A 60 -8.89 -1.78 -5.29
C TYR A 60 -7.68 -0.97 -5.68
N PHE A 61 -6.51 -1.57 -5.47
CA PHE A 61 -5.25 -0.93 -5.80
C PHE A 61 -4.84 -1.41 -7.19
N THR A 62 -4.76 -0.49 -8.15
CA THR A 62 -4.33 -0.76 -9.52
C THR A 62 -3.04 0.01 -9.82
N ASP A 63 -2.37 -0.44 -10.89
CA ASP A 63 -1.26 0.20 -11.61
C ASP A 63 -0.38 1.15 -10.81
N ILE A 64 0.89 0.77 -10.66
CA ILE A 64 1.94 1.72 -10.33
C ILE A 64 2.62 2.14 -11.63
N LEU A 65 2.40 3.38 -12.07
CA LEU A 65 3.13 3.94 -13.20
C LEU A 65 4.54 4.30 -12.74
N TYR A 66 5.52 3.58 -13.27
CA TYR A 66 6.94 3.81 -13.06
C TYR A 66 7.52 4.54 -14.28
N ILE A 67 8.00 5.78 -14.08
CA ILE A 67 8.70 6.50 -15.15
C ILE A 67 10.17 6.06 -15.16
N ASN A 68 10.39 4.98 -15.92
CA ASN A 68 11.64 4.43 -16.46
C ASN A 68 12.97 4.81 -15.76
N ASN A 69 13.43 3.98 -14.82
CA ASN A 69 14.84 3.88 -14.44
C ASN A 69 15.26 2.41 -14.29
N ASP A 70 15.99 1.88 -15.27
CA ASP A 70 16.41 0.46 -15.31
C ASP A 70 17.15 0.00 -14.05
N LYS A 71 17.77 0.92 -13.30
CA LYS A 71 18.53 0.62 -12.08
C LYS A 71 17.65 0.36 -10.86
N LEU A 72 16.36 0.71 -10.91
CA LEU A 72 15.41 0.55 -9.81
C LEU A 72 14.37 -0.54 -10.04
N LYS A 73 14.42 -1.26 -11.18
CA LYS A 73 13.44 -2.30 -11.56
C LYS A 73 13.13 -3.32 -10.46
N LYS A 74 14.12 -3.70 -9.64
CA LYS A 74 13.91 -4.66 -8.56
C LYS A 74 13.14 -4.04 -7.38
N GLN A 75 13.45 -2.79 -7.02
CA GLN A 75 12.75 -2.02 -6.00
C GLN A 75 11.33 -1.66 -6.46
N GLU A 76 11.14 -1.34 -7.74
CA GLU A 76 9.83 -1.14 -8.36
C GLU A 76 8.97 -2.40 -8.25
N ASP A 77 9.48 -3.56 -8.67
CA ASP A 77 8.74 -4.82 -8.62
C ASP A 77 8.37 -5.20 -7.18
N LEU A 78 9.29 -5.01 -6.23
CA LEU A 78 9.04 -5.22 -4.81
C LEU A 78 7.88 -4.36 -4.31
N LEU A 79 7.93 -3.05 -4.56
CA LEU A 79 6.91 -2.11 -4.13
C LEU A 79 5.57 -2.40 -4.78
N ARG A 80 5.55 -2.73 -6.08
CA ARG A 80 4.36 -3.15 -6.81
C ARG A 80 3.69 -4.33 -6.13
N ARG A 81 4.44 -5.38 -5.79
CA ARG A 81 3.89 -6.59 -5.16
C ARG A 81 3.39 -6.32 -3.74
N ILE A 82 4.13 -5.57 -2.94
CA ILE A 82 3.71 -5.16 -1.58
C ILE A 82 2.46 -4.25 -1.64
N SER A 83 2.28 -3.50 -2.72
CA SER A 83 1.15 -2.60 -2.87
C SER A 83 -0.20 -3.31 -2.94
N TYR A 84 -0.21 -4.58 -3.37
CA TYR A 84 -1.41 -5.42 -3.45
C TYR A 84 -1.85 -6.00 -2.11
N ARG A 85 -1.09 -5.79 -1.02
CA ARG A 85 -1.40 -6.34 0.30
C ARG A 85 -2.80 -5.98 0.81
N TYR A 86 -3.32 -4.80 0.47
CA TYR A 86 -4.65 -4.34 0.86
C TYR A 86 -5.67 -4.41 -0.29
N ASN A 87 -5.37 -5.12 -1.36
CA ASN A 87 -6.24 -5.15 -2.52
C ASN A 87 -7.60 -5.77 -2.20
N GLY A 88 -8.67 -5.03 -2.51
CA GLY A 88 -10.03 -5.43 -2.20
C GLY A 88 -10.43 -5.21 -0.74
N ILE A 89 -9.68 -4.44 0.05
CA ILE A 89 -10.06 -4.12 1.44
C ILE A 89 -11.43 -3.43 1.49
N ILE A 90 -12.26 -3.85 2.43
CA ILE A 90 -13.61 -3.32 2.64
C ILE A 90 -13.64 -2.60 3.97
N ILE A 91 -13.96 -1.31 3.95
CA ILE A 91 -14.05 -0.48 5.15
C ILE A 91 -15.43 0.17 5.28
N SER A 92 -15.87 0.33 6.51
CA SER A 92 -16.95 1.28 6.86
C SER A 92 -16.32 2.59 7.30
N ILE A 93 -16.92 3.71 6.90
CA ILE A 93 -16.50 5.04 7.38
C ILE A 93 -17.63 5.76 8.13
N THR A 94 -17.25 6.65 9.06
CA THR A 94 -18.17 7.56 9.72
C THR A 94 -18.59 8.70 8.78
N LYS A 95 -19.51 9.57 9.24
CA LYS A 95 -19.89 10.78 8.50
C LYS A 95 -18.73 11.79 8.38
N ASP A 96 -17.75 11.69 9.27
CA ASP A 96 -16.56 12.54 9.33
C ASP A 96 -15.36 11.92 8.57
N ASN A 97 -15.61 10.89 7.74
CA ASN A 97 -14.62 10.14 6.97
C ASN A 97 -13.58 9.36 7.81
N GLU A 98 -13.88 9.06 9.07
CA GLU A 98 -13.03 8.20 9.90
C GLU A 98 -13.31 6.72 9.62
N ILE A 99 -12.28 5.86 9.69
CA ILE A 99 -12.44 4.41 9.54
C ILE A 99 -13.15 3.87 10.78
N LEU A 100 -14.35 3.31 10.59
CA LEU A 100 -15.13 2.69 11.65
C LEU A 100 -14.76 1.21 11.83
N SER A 101 -14.64 0.47 10.72
CA SER A 101 -14.31 -0.96 10.74
C SER A 101 -13.74 -1.46 9.42
N ILE A 102 -13.02 -2.60 9.48
CA ILE A 102 -12.48 -3.33 8.34
C ILE A 102 -13.16 -4.70 8.28
N HIS A 103 -13.92 -4.98 7.21
CA HIS A 103 -14.84 -6.14 7.15
C HIS A 103 -14.17 -7.44 6.69
N ASN A 104 -13.02 -7.37 6.04
CA ASN A 104 -12.37 -8.53 5.42
C ASN A 104 -10.88 -8.64 5.78
N MET A 105 -10.49 -8.19 6.97
CA MET A 105 -9.07 -8.20 7.37
C MET A 105 -8.49 -9.63 7.43
N ALA A 106 -9.30 -10.63 7.76
CA ALA A 106 -8.88 -12.03 7.72
C ALA A 106 -8.45 -12.47 6.31
N ASP A 107 -9.23 -12.12 5.28
CA ASP A 107 -8.90 -12.40 3.88
C ASP A 107 -7.64 -11.64 3.45
N ILE A 108 -7.52 -10.37 3.87
CA ILE A 108 -6.33 -9.54 3.61
C ILE A 108 -5.08 -10.16 4.22
N ARG A 109 -5.15 -10.67 5.46
CA ARG A 109 -4.03 -11.38 6.12
C ARG A 109 -3.66 -12.65 5.37
N PHE A 110 -4.65 -13.44 4.96
CA PHE A 110 -4.41 -14.65 4.18
C PHE A 110 -3.72 -14.35 2.85
N GLN A 111 -4.16 -13.30 2.16
CA GLN A 111 -3.51 -12.82 0.94
C GLN A 111 -2.09 -12.32 1.19
N TRP A 112 -1.87 -11.61 2.29
CA TRP A 112 -0.53 -11.16 2.67
C TRP A 112 0.44 -12.31 2.84
N GLU A 113 0.08 -13.36 3.57
CA GLU A 113 0.99 -14.51 3.76
C GLU A 113 1.38 -15.13 2.42
N ARG A 114 0.45 -15.21 1.45
CA ARG A 114 0.78 -15.64 0.09
C ARG A 114 1.73 -14.69 -0.63
N ILE A 115 1.48 -13.37 -0.55
CA ILE A 115 2.36 -12.35 -1.15
C ILE A 115 3.76 -12.44 -0.52
N LYS A 116 3.83 -12.52 0.81
CA LYS A 116 5.06 -12.63 1.59
C LYS A 116 5.87 -13.86 1.18
N SER A 117 5.25 -15.04 1.09
CA SER A 117 5.98 -16.25 0.66
C SER A 117 6.58 -16.10 -0.74
N ILE A 118 5.91 -15.42 -1.66
CA ILE A 118 6.46 -15.12 -2.99
C ILE A 118 7.64 -14.14 -2.88
N LEU A 119 7.51 -13.10 -2.04
CA LEU A 119 8.57 -12.12 -1.83
C LEU A 119 9.81 -12.73 -1.18
N GLU A 120 9.65 -13.64 -0.22
CA GLU A 120 10.77 -14.35 0.43
C GLU A 120 11.54 -15.26 -0.53
N LEU A 121 10.90 -15.73 -1.61
CA LEU A 121 11.56 -16.49 -2.68
C LEU A 121 12.32 -15.58 -3.66
N ASP A 122 11.71 -14.46 -4.04
CA ASP A 122 12.24 -13.57 -5.09
C ASP A 122 13.26 -12.54 -4.56
N TYR A 123 13.22 -12.26 -3.26
CA TYR A 123 14.03 -11.23 -2.60
C TYR A 123 14.74 -11.80 -1.37
N SER A 124 16.04 -11.53 -1.27
CA SER A 124 16.88 -11.97 -0.17
C SER A 124 17.63 -10.79 0.45
N GLY A 125 17.98 -10.93 1.74
CA GLY A 125 18.73 -9.92 2.50
C GLY A 125 18.05 -9.60 3.83
N GLY A 126 18.85 -9.30 4.86
CA GLY A 126 18.35 -9.06 6.21
C GLY A 126 17.37 -7.89 6.30
N GLU A 127 17.57 -6.83 5.50
CA GLU A 127 16.66 -5.68 5.44
C GLU A 127 15.29 -6.06 4.89
N ILE A 128 15.23 -6.90 3.85
CA ILE A 128 13.99 -7.39 3.27
C ILE A 128 13.26 -8.28 4.29
N SER A 129 13.97 -9.23 4.90
CA SER A 129 13.38 -10.11 5.91
C SER A 129 12.81 -9.32 7.09
N TRP A 130 13.57 -8.35 7.62
CA TRP A 130 13.11 -7.47 8.68
C TRP A 130 11.87 -6.67 8.27
N PHE A 131 11.88 -6.08 7.06
CA PHE A 131 10.75 -5.32 6.54
C PHE A 131 9.48 -6.17 6.43
N LEU A 132 9.58 -7.38 5.86
CA LEU A 132 8.45 -8.30 5.72
C LEU A 132 7.89 -8.71 7.08
N GLU A 133 8.74 -8.90 8.08
CA GLU A 133 8.35 -9.18 9.46
C GLU A 133 7.60 -8.00 10.09
N GLN A 134 8.12 -6.77 9.98
CA GLN A 134 7.42 -5.57 10.47
C GLN A 134 6.04 -5.43 9.84
N MET A 135 5.92 -5.71 8.54
CA MET A 135 4.64 -5.71 7.83
C MET A 135 3.69 -6.77 8.35
N THR A 136 4.15 -8.02 8.54
CA THR A 136 3.34 -9.09 9.15
C THR A 136 2.85 -8.65 10.54
N ASN A 137 3.73 -8.10 11.37
CA ASN A 137 3.37 -7.62 12.72
C ASN A 137 2.31 -6.53 12.67
N HIS A 138 2.44 -5.57 11.75
CA HIS A 138 1.44 -4.53 11.56
C HIS A 138 0.08 -5.11 11.14
N MET A 139 0.04 -6.03 10.18
CA MET A 139 -1.22 -6.66 9.76
C MET A 139 -1.89 -7.47 10.86
N ASN A 140 -1.11 -8.01 11.79
CA ASN A 140 -1.61 -8.73 12.96
C ASN A 140 -1.93 -7.82 14.15
N SER A 141 -1.63 -6.52 14.05
CA SER A 141 -1.89 -5.56 15.13
C SER A 141 -3.39 -5.44 15.47
N PRO A 142 -3.74 -5.17 16.73
CA PRO A 142 -5.13 -4.94 17.16
C PRO A 142 -5.81 -3.78 16.43
N GLU A 143 -5.03 -2.80 15.98
CA GLU A 143 -5.49 -1.63 15.21
C GLU A 143 -6.02 -2.02 13.82
N CYS A 144 -5.50 -3.10 13.23
CA CYS A 144 -6.07 -3.69 12.02
C CYS A 144 -7.28 -4.60 12.31
N ILE A 145 -7.56 -4.92 13.58
CA ILE A 145 -8.71 -5.73 14.04
C ILE A 145 -9.87 -4.81 14.46
N MET A 146 -10.01 -3.64 13.83
CA MET A 146 -11.11 -2.71 14.13
C MET A 146 -12.46 -3.36 13.79
N ARG A 147 -13.06 -3.94 14.84
CA ARG A 147 -14.34 -4.62 15.04
C ARG A 147 -15.19 -4.84 13.77
N GLU A 148 -15.37 -6.11 13.40
CA GLU A 148 -16.42 -6.58 12.49
C GLU A 148 -17.83 -6.11 12.91
#